data_AF-A0A8J8XPH7-F1
#
_entry.id   AF-A0A8J8XPH7-F1
#
_cell.length_a   1.000
_cell.length_b   1.000
_cell.length_c   1.000
_cell.angle_alpha   90.00
_cell.angle_beta   90.00
_cell.angle_gamma   90.00
#
_symmetry.space_group_name_H-M   'P 1'
#
loop_
_entity.id
_entity.type
_entity.pdbx_description
1 polymer ?
#
loop_
_entity_poly.entity_id
_entity_poly.type
_entity_poly.pdbx_seq_one_letter_code
_entity_poly.pdbx_strand_id
1 'polypeptide(L)'
;MTMATSISAVALLCAAIVASFVPLSSAGVSLVSLTCRRTAHERLCISILAPDRRSDAAESVQQLAVIALTVARNSTRDALWRTTVLGGRAPTPLERDLLAQCRALYSECLRETTKTIALVTAASYDAAARASSTLHWYPEKCESLLYMQRVESAMKQTNKQVEEEMIASSDIVHLLLARRGADKLNLE
;
A
#
# COMPACT_ATOMS: atom_id res chain seq x y z
N MET A 1 -54.55 12.16 -69.95
CA MET A 1 -54.27 13.09 -68.84
C MET A 1 -52.84 12.85 -68.37
N THR A 2 -52.15 13.95 -68.13
CA THR A 2 -50.72 14.14 -67.83
C THR A 2 -50.26 13.61 -66.46
N MET A 3 -48.99 13.17 -66.42
CA MET A 3 -47.97 13.23 -65.34
C MET A 3 -48.41 13.33 -63.86
N ALA A 4 -47.82 12.49 -62.99
CA ALA A 4 -46.60 12.84 -62.23
C ALA A 4 -46.29 11.80 -61.12
N THR A 5 -44.99 11.59 -60.92
CA THR A 5 -44.29 10.72 -59.97
C THR A 5 -44.51 11.07 -58.49
N SER A 6 -44.39 10.08 -57.60
CA SER A 6 -43.68 10.23 -56.31
C SER A 6 -43.25 8.87 -55.76
N ILE A 7 -41.93 8.68 -55.71
CA ILE A 7 -41.22 7.62 -55.02
C ILE A 7 -41.20 7.99 -53.53
N SER A 8 -41.56 7.07 -52.63
CA SER A 8 -41.15 7.20 -51.23
C SER A 8 -40.89 5.82 -50.64
N ALA A 9 -39.60 5.49 -50.58
CA ALA A 9 -39.07 4.37 -49.83
C ALA A 9 -39.20 4.66 -48.33
N VAL A 10 -39.81 3.75 -47.57
CA VAL A 10 -39.73 3.77 -46.11
C VAL A 10 -38.99 2.52 -45.68
N ALA A 11 -37.71 2.75 -45.39
CA ALA A 11 -36.76 1.77 -44.91
C ALA A 11 -37.09 1.30 -43.49
N LEU A 12 -36.76 0.04 -43.22
CA LEU A 12 -36.77 -0.61 -41.91
C LEU A 12 -36.08 0.24 -40.84
N LEU A 13 -36.75 0.42 -39.71
CA LEU A 13 -36.16 0.91 -38.46
C LEU A 13 -36.17 -0.22 -37.43
N CYS A 14 -35.09 -1.01 -37.44
CA CYS A 14 -34.65 -1.79 -36.29
C CYS A 14 -33.80 -0.88 -35.41
N ALA A 15 -34.26 -0.52 -34.22
CA ALA A 15 -33.41 0.06 -33.18
C ALA A 15 -33.67 -0.65 -31.86
N ALA A 16 -32.90 -1.71 -31.62
CA ALA A 16 -32.75 -2.30 -30.30
C ALA A 16 -31.97 -1.30 -29.43
N ILE A 17 -32.64 -0.70 -28.46
CA ILE A 17 -32.00 0.14 -27.44
C ILE A 17 -31.31 -0.80 -26.46
N VAL A 18 -30.09 -1.21 -26.79
CA VAL A 18 -29.17 -1.76 -25.79
C VAL A 18 -28.68 -0.55 -25.01
N ALA A 19 -29.31 -0.26 -23.88
CA ALA A 19 -28.77 0.68 -22.91
C ALA A 19 -27.46 0.08 -22.38
N SER A 20 -26.37 0.35 -23.08
CA SER A 20 -25.03 0.18 -22.55
C SER A 20 -24.95 1.10 -21.33
N PHE A 21 -25.07 0.52 -20.14
CA PHE A 21 -24.58 1.12 -18.92
C PHE A 21 -23.08 1.30 -19.08
N VAL A 22 -22.68 2.38 -19.74
CA VAL A 22 -21.32 2.89 -19.67
C VAL A 22 -21.17 3.35 -18.22
N PRO A 23 -20.35 2.70 -17.38
CA PRO A 23 -20.02 3.31 -16.11
C PRO A 23 -19.36 4.63 -16.45
N LEU A 24 -20.02 5.74 -16.09
CA LEU A 24 -19.40 7.05 -16.07
C LEU A 24 -18.21 6.93 -15.10
N SER A 25 -17.03 6.64 -15.62
CA SER A 25 -15.78 6.95 -14.94
C SER A 25 -15.76 8.46 -14.81
N SER A 26 -16.24 8.98 -13.68
CA SER A 26 -15.89 10.33 -13.31
C SER A 26 -14.36 10.37 -13.26
N ALA A 27 -13.76 11.22 -14.08
CA ALA A 27 -12.37 11.63 -13.92
C ALA A 27 -12.28 12.50 -12.64
N GLY A 28 -12.71 11.94 -11.51
CA GLY A 28 -12.47 12.48 -10.19
C GLY A 28 -11.04 12.15 -9.80
N VAL A 29 -10.35 13.08 -9.14
CA VAL A 29 -9.04 12.81 -8.58
C VAL A 29 -9.19 11.65 -7.59
N SER A 30 -8.48 10.54 -7.83
CA SER A 30 -8.59 9.35 -6.97
C SER A 30 -8.21 9.68 -5.52
N LEU A 31 -8.87 9.05 -4.55
CA LEU A 31 -8.56 9.23 -3.13
C LEU A 31 -7.09 8.90 -2.83
N VAL A 32 -6.52 7.92 -3.52
CA VAL A 32 -5.08 7.61 -3.50
C VAL A 32 -4.26 8.84 -3.85
N SER A 33 -4.54 9.47 -5.00
CA SER A 33 -3.79 10.64 -5.44
C SER A 33 -3.95 11.84 -4.51
N LEU A 34 -5.14 12.08 -3.98
CA LEU A 34 -5.37 13.15 -2.99
C LEU A 34 -4.63 12.89 -1.67
N THR A 35 -4.54 11.63 -1.26
CA THR A 35 -3.87 11.22 -0.02
C THR A 35 -2.36 11.31 -0.17
N CYS A 36 -1.79 10.71 -1.21
CA CYS A 36 -0.36 10.64 -1.43
C CYS A 36 0.28 12.02 -1.70
N ARG A 37 -0.45 12.97 -2.30
CA ARG A 37 0.04 14.35 -2.43
C ARG A 37 0.29 15.06 -1.11
N ARG A 38 -0.26 14.55 -0.01
CA ARG A 38 -0.06 15.11 1.34
C ARG A 38 1.00 14.36 2.14
N THR A 39 1.52 13.23 1.65
CA THR A 39 2.60 12.50 2.32
C THR A 39 3.95 13.12 2.00
N ALA A 40 4.96 12.89 2.86
CA ALA A 40 6.33 13.31 2.57
C ALA A 40 6.90 12.52 1.37
N HIS A 41 6.44 11.28 1.18
CA HIS A 41 6.88 10.38 0.12
C HIS A 41 5.75 10.10 -0.89
N GLU A 42 5.33 11.11 -1.67
CA GLU A 42 4.21 11.00 -2.61
C GLU A 42 4.37 9.81 -3.57
N ARG A 43 5.51 9.73 -4.27
CA ARG A 43 5.76 8.68 -5.27
C ARG A 43 5.71 7.28 -4.65
N LEU A 44 6.23 7.15 -3.44
CA LEU A 44 6.29 5.89 -2.73
C LEU A 44 4.91 5.46 -2.23
N CYS A 45 4.13 6.41 -1.71
CA CYS A 45 2.72 6.19 -1.38
C CYS A 45 1.93 5.69 -2.60
N ILE A 46 2.12 6.32 -3.76
CA ILE A 46 1.46 5.90 -5.01
C ILE A 46 1.91 4.50 -5.42
N SER A 47 3.21 4.19 -5.38
CA SER A 47 3.71 2.89 -5.82
C SER A 47 3.20 1.71 -4.98
N ILE A 48 2.80 1.96 -3.74
CA ILE A 48 2.27 0.93 -2.82
C ILE A 48 0.76 0.78 -2.99
N LEU A 49 0.04 1.90 -3.08
CA LEU A 49 -1.43 1.87 -3.11
C LEU A 49 -2.00 1.58 -4.50
N ALA A 50 -1.41 2.15 -5.56
CA ALA A 50 -1.96 2.06 -6.92
C ALA A 50 -2.06 0.62 -7.47
N PRO A 51 -1.13 -0.30 -7.19
CA PRO A 51 -1.25 -1.69 -7.65
C PRO A 51 -2.31 -2.51 -6.89
N ASP A 52 -2.70 -2.09 -5.68
CA ASP A 52 -3.67 -2.82 -4.86
C ASP A 52 -5.10 -2.39 -5.19
N ARG A 53 -5.88 -3.28 -5.81
CA ARG A 53 -7.28 -3.02 -6.22
C ARG A 53 -8.20 -2.60 -5.08
N ARG A 54 -7.86 -2.91 -3.82
CA ARG A 54 -8.64 -2.46 -2.66
C ARG A 54 -8.56 -0.95 -2.48
N SER A 55 -7.48 -0.32 -2.97
CA SER A 55 -7.30 1.14 -2.95
C SER A 55 -8.32 1.87 -3.82
N ASP A 56 -8.78 1.25 -4.92
CA ASP A 56 -9.80 1.82 -5.79
C ASP A 56 -11.18 1.87 -5.13
N ALA A 57 -11.45 0.90 -4.26
CA ALA A 57 -12.69 0.80 -3.48
C ALA A 57 -12.60 1.51 -2.13
N ALA A 58 -11.48 2.15 -1.81
CA ALA A 58 -11.31 2.81 -0.52
C ALA A 58 -12.13 4.12 -0.46
N GLU A 59 -12.95 4.23 0.58
CA GLU A 59 -13.83 5.37 0.83
C GLU A 59 -13.20 6.39 1.80
N SER A 60 -12.10 6.03 2.47
CA SER A 60 -11.46 6.89 3.46
C SER A 60 -9.94 6.73 3.50
N VAL A 61 -9.26 7.77 4.00
CA VAL A 61 -7.80 7.72 4.26
C VAL A 61 -7.46 6.65 5.28
N GLN A 62 -8.37 6.33 6.20
CA GLN A 62 -8.19 5.26 7.18
C GLN A 62 -8.12 3.90 6.47
N GLN A 63 -9.01 3.65 5.51
CA GLN A 63 -8.96 2.43 4.70
C GLN A 63 -7.67 2.36 3.87
N LEU A 64 -7.23 3.47 3.27
CA LEU A 64 -5.93 3.52 2.58
C LEU A 64 -4.74 3.24 3.50
N ALA A 65 -4.74 3.75 4.74
CA ALA A 65 -3.69 3.45 5.72
C ALA A 65 -3.66 1.96 6.08
N VAL A 66 -4.83 1.34 6.30
CA VAL A 66 -4.94 -0.10 6.56
C VAL A 66 -4.46 -0.91 5.36
N ILE A 67 -4.78 -0.49 4.12
CA ILE A 67 -4.32 -1.14 2.90
C ILE A 67 -2.79 -1.06 2.79
N ALA A 68 -2.20 0.13 2.93
CA ALA A 68 -0.75 0.32 2.87
C ALA A 68 -0.02 -0.54 3.92
N LEU A 69 -0.45 -0.49 5.19
CA LEU A 69 0.10 -1.33 6.25
C LEU A 69 -0.09 -2.83 5.95
N THR A 70 -1.17 -3.22 5.28
CA THR A 70 -1.39 -4.62 4.88
C THR A 70 -0.43 -5.05 3.77
N VAL A 71 -0.13 -4.18 2.81
CA VAL A 71 0.90 -4.43 1.78
C VAL A 71 2.25 -4.62 2.48
N ALA A 72 2.65 -3.67 3.33
CA ALA A 72 3.89 -3.74 4.09
C ALA A 72 3.99 -5.02 4.94
N ARG A 73 2.89 -5.40 5.63
CA ARG A 73 2.79 -6.63 6.40
C ARG A 73 2.99 -7.89 5.55
N ASN A 74 2.47 -7.91 4.32
CA ASN A 74 2.62 -9.04 3.42
C ASN A 74 4.07 -9.16 2.95
N SER A 75 4.72 -8.05 2.56
CA SER A 75 6.15 -8.06 2.22
C SER A 75 7.04 -8.44 3.40
N THR A 76 6.71 -8.03 4.63
CA THR A 76 7.37 -8.49 5.86
C THR A 76 7.25 -10.01 6.04
N ARG A 77 6.09 -10.59 5.73
CA ARG A 77 5.90 -12.06 5.76
C ARG A 77 6.75 -12.75 4.70
N ASP A 78 6.83 -12.18 3.50
CA ASP A 78 7.66 -12.73 2.43
C ASP A 78 9.16 -12.62 2.77
N ALA A 79 9.58 -11.54 3.43
CA ALA A 79 10.93 -11.38 3.94
C ALA A 79 11.26 -12.41 5.03
N LEU A 80 10.32 -12.68 5.96
CA LEU A 80 10.44 -13.75 6.95
C LEU A 80 10.63 -15.12 6.30
N TRP A 81 9.84 -15.43 5.27
CA TRP A 81 9.99 -16.67 4.49
C TRP A 81 11.36 -16.71 3.79
N ARG A 82 11.76 -15.61 3.15
CA ARG A 82 13.01 -15.51 2.40
C ARG A 82 14.24 -15.72 3.30
N THR A 83 14.27 -15.14 4.49
CA THR A 83 15.36 -15.38 5.47
C THR A 83 15.46 -16.87 5.85
N THR A 84 14.33 -17.58 5.92
CA THR A 84 14.31 -19.03 6.20
C THR A 84 14.91 -19.82 5.05
N VAL A 85 14.50 -19.52 3.81
CA VAL A 85 15.02 -20.19 2.60
C VAL A 85 16.51 -19.92 2.41
N LEU A 86 16.94 -18.67 2.56
CA LEU A 86 18.34 -18.29 2.43
C LEU A 86 19.19 -18.91 3.55
N GLY A 87 18.70 -18.94 4.79
CA GLY A 87 19.41 -19.57 5.90
C GLY A 87 19.67 -21.07 5.68
N GLY A 88 18.73 -21.78 5.05
CA GLY A 88 18.92 -23.18 4.66
C GLY A 88 19.98 -23.41 3.59
N ARG A 89 20.33 -22.37 2.81
CA ARG A 89 21.29 -22.40 1.71
C ARG A 89 22.56 -21.58 1.99
N ALA A 90 22.69 -21.04 3.19
CA ALA A 90 23.77 -20.13 3.53
C ALA A 90 25.14 -20.86 3.42
N PRO A 91 26.10 -20.30 2.67
CA PRO A 91 27.41 -20.92 2.43
C PRO A 91 28.27 -20.98 3.68
N THR A 92 28.03 -20.10 4.67
CA THR A 92 28.79 -20.05 5.92
C THR A 92 27.89 -20.13 7.15
N PRO A 93 28.39 -20.65 8.29
CA PRO A 93 27.67 -20.57 9.56
C PRO A 93 27.35 -19.13 9.98
N LEU A 94 28.29 -18.20 9.78
CA LEU A 94 28.09 -16.78 10.09
C LEU A 94 26.88 -16.20 9.33
N GLU A 95 26.80 -16.42 8.03
CA GLU A 95 25.68 -15.93 7.22
C GLU A 95 24.34 -16.57 7.65
N ARG A 96 24.36 -17.86 7.98
CA ARG A 96 23.18 -18.57 8.52
C ARG A 96 22.68 -17.93 9.82
N ASP A 97 23.59 -17.59 10.73
CA ASP A 97 23.26 -17.00 12.02
C ASP A 97 22.75 -15.55 11.86
N LEU A 98 23.32 -14.78 10.94
CA LEU A 98 22.83 -13.43 10.61
C LEU A 98 21.43 -13.47 9.99
N LEU A 99 21.17 -14.41 9.08
CA LEU A 99 19.84 -14.62 8.50
C LEU A 99 18.82 -15.07 9.55
N ALA A 100 19.23 -15.87 10.54
CA ALA A 100 18.37 -16.23 11.67
C ALA A 100 18.01 -15.02 12.55
N GLN A 101 18.94 -14.07 12.75
CA GLN A 101 18.67 -12.81 13.44
C GLN A 101 17.73 -11.91 12.63
N CYS A 102 17.96 -11.77 11.32
CA CYS A 102 17.02 -11.10 10.42
C CYS A 102 15.61 -11.70 10.49
N ARG A 103 15.50 -13.04 10.52
CA ARG A 103 14.23 -13.74 10.67
C ARG A 103 13.51 -13.34 11.98
N ALA A 104 14.24 -13.25 13.09
CA ALA A 104 13.68 -12.80 14.37
C ALA A 104 13.17 -11.34 14.29
N LEU A 105 13.94 -10.45 13.64
CA LEU A 105 13.51 -9.07 13.39
C LEU A 105 12.23 -8.99 12.56
N TYR A 106 12.13 -9.76 11.47
CA TYR A 106 10.93 -9.77 10.63
C TYR A 106 9.71 -10.38 11.34
N SER A 107 9.91 -11.39 12.19
CA SER A 107 8.84 -11.97 13.01
C SER A 107 8.25 -10.92 13.97
N GLU A 108 9.12 -10.12 14.59
CA GLU A 108 8.71 -9.04 15.47
C GLU A 108 8.05 -7.89 14.70
N CYS A 109 8.63 -7.48 13.56
CA CYS A 109 8.05 -6.49 12.66
C CYS A 109 6.63 -6.88 12.23
N LEU A 110 6.39 -8.16 11.92
CA LEU A 110 5.07 -8.66 11.53
C LEU A 110 4.03 -8.50 12.65
N ARG A 111 4.44 -8.77 13.90
CA ARG A 111 3.61 -8.60 15.09
C ARG A 111 3.28 -7.12 15.32
N GLU A 112 4.27 -6.25 15.27
CA GLU A 112 4.08 -4.81 15.47
C GLU A 112 3.27 -4.15 14.34
N THR A 113 3.46 -4.57 13.10
CA THR A 113 2.64 -4.11 11.97
C THR A 113 1.18 -4.53 12.15
N THR A 114 0.93 -5.76 12.61
CA THR A 114 -0.43 -6.25 12.88
C THR A 114 -1.12 -5.45 13.99
N LYS A 115 -0.40 -5.13 15.08
CA LYS A 115 -0.91 -4.24 16.13
C LYS A 115 -1.19 -2.84 15.60
N THR A 116 -0.30 -2.30 14.76
CA THR A 116 -0.46 -0.97 14.17
C THR A 116 -1.71 -0.90 13.30
N ILE A 117 -1.99 -1.94 12.50
CA ILE A 117 -3.25 -2.06 11.75
C ILE A 117 -4.46 -2.01 12.69
N ALA A 118 -4.44 -2.77 13.80
CA ALA A 118 -5.53 -2.75 14.77
C ALA A 118 -5.75 -1.37 15.40
N LEU A 119 -4.67 -0.63 15.70
CA LEU A 119 -4.74 0.75 16.21
C LEU A 119 -5.35 1.72 15.19
N VAL A 120 -4.97 1.61 13.91
CA VAL A 120 -5.58 2.42 12.84
C VAL A 120 -7.06 2.10 12.69
N THR A 121 -7.44 0.82 12.67
CA THR A 121 -8.84 0.39 12.60
C THR A 121 -9.66 0.91 13.77
N ALA A 122 -9.10 0.91 14.99
CA ALA A 122 -9.73 1.45 16.19
C ALA A 122 -9.65 2.99 16.30
N ALA A 123 -9.28 3.70 15.22
CA ALA A 123 -9.10 5.15 15.18
C ALA A 123 -8.17 5.72 16.27
N SER A 124 -7.25 4.90 16.78
CA SER A 124 -6.28 5.26 17.83
C SER A 124 -5.02 5.88 17.23
N TYR A 125 -5.19 6.97 16.48
CA TYR A 125 -4.16 7.51 15.58
C TYR A 125 -2.88 7.97 16.29
N ASP A 126 -2.97 8.49 17.52
CA ASP A 126 -1.78 8.86 18.31
C ASP A 126 -0.89 7.64 18.60
N ALA A 127 -1.50 6.52 18.99
CA ALA A 127 -0.79 5.27 19.25
C ALA A 127 -0.32 4.61 17.96
N ALA A 128 -1.15 4.64 16.91
CA ALA A 128 -0.79 4.10 15.60
C ALA A 128 0.41 4.85 15.00
N ALA A 129 0.45 6.18 15.09
CA ALA A 129 1.54 7.00 14.58
C ALA A 129 2.86 6.62 15.26
N ARG A 130 2.89 6.61 16.60
CA ARG A 130 4.07 6.18 17.38
C ARG A 130 4.54 4.77 17.01
N ALA A 131 3.61 3.82 16.86
CA ALA A 131 3.94 2.45 16.47
C ALA A 131 4.49 2.39 15.04
N SER A 132 3.86 3.08 14.09
CA SER A 132 4.26 3.07 12.68
C SER A 132 5.63 3.70 12.43
N SER A 133 6.00 4.74 13.19
CA SER A 133 7.29 5.44 13.05
C SER A 133 8.50 4.53 13.27
N THR A 134 8.34 3.39 13.94
CA THR A 134 9.47 2.52 14.27
C THR A 134 9.59 1.30 13.35
N LEU A 135 8.60 1.04 12.49
CA LEU A 135 8.54 -0.20 11.70
C LEU A 135 9.64 -0.29 10.63
N HIS A 136 10.09 0.84 10.09
CA HIS A 136 11.16 0.86 9.08
C HIS A 136 12.53 0.44 9.64
N TRP A 137 12.76 0.57 10.95
CA TRP A 137 14.03 0.17 11.56
C TRP A 137 14.28 -1.35 11.51
N TYR A 138 13.25 -2.18 11.34
CA TYR A 138 13.42 -3.63 11.30
C TYR A 138 14.18 -4.12 10.06
N PRO A 139 13.75 -3.79 8.82
CA PRO A 139 14.54 -4.12 7.63
C PRO A 139 15.92 -3.44 7.63
N GLU A 140 16.03 -2.20 8.11
CA GLU A 140 17.32 -1.50 8.23
C GLU A 140 18.29 -2.22 9.17
N LYS A 141 17.81 -2.68 10.34
CA LYS A 141 18.62 -3.47 11.28
C LYS A 141 19.08 -4.78 10.66
N CYS A 142 18.23 -5.46 9.89
CA CYS A 142 18.63 -6.67 9.18
C CYS A 142 19.77 -6.37 8.18
N GLU A 143 19.63 -5.32 7.37
CA GLU A 143 20.68 -4.91 6.43
C GLU A 143 21.98 -4.54 7.16
N SER A 144 21.87 -3.81 8.27
CA SER A 144 23.00 -3.39 9.08
C SER A 144 23.75 -4.57 9.70
N LEU A 145 23.04 -5.61 10.15
CA LEU A 145 23.67 -6.84 10.68
C LEU A 145 24.56 -7.51 9.63
N LEU A 146 24.07 -7.63 8.40
CA LEU A 146 24.81 -8.24 7.29
C LEU A 146 26.01 -7.36 6.88
N TYR A 147 25.77 -6.06 6.75
CA TYR A 147 26.79 -5.09 6.36
C TYR A 147 27.95 -5.00 7.37
N MET A 148 27.66 -4.89 8.67
CA MET A 148 28.68 -4.79 9.71
C MET A 148 29.61 -6.02 9.77
N GLN A 149 29.09 -7.19 9.37
CA GLN A 149 29.86 -8.43 9.31
C GLN A 149 30.50 -8.68 7.93
N ARG A 150 30.42 -7.70 7.02
CA ARG A 150 30.94 -7.76 5.65
C ARG A 150 30.38 -8.95 4.85
N VAL A 151 29.15 -9.34 5.14
CA VAL A 151 28.41 -10.36 4.38
C VAL A 151 27.60 -9.63 3.32
N GLU A 152 27.72 -10.06 2.06
CA GLU A 152 26.89 -9.52 0.98
C GLU A 152 25.41 -9.85 1.25
N SER A 153 24.57 -8.81 1.28
CA SER A 153 23.17 -8.99 1.67
C SER A 153 22.34 -9.56 0.52
N ALA A 154 22.09 -10.87 0.57
CA ALA A 154 21.06 -11.54 -0.25
C ALA A 154 19.63 -11.04 0.03
N MET A 155 19.46 -10.24 1.08
CA MET A 155 18.21 -9.61 1.50
C MET A 155 18.11 -8.14 1.07
N LYS A 156 19.13 -7.53 0.46
CA LYS A 156 19.22 -6.08 0.21
C LYS A 156 17.97 -5.48 -0.43
N GLN A 157 17.51 -6.08 -1.54
CA GLN A 157 16.32 -5.59 -2.24
C GLN A 157 15.04 -5.79 -1.41
N THR A 158 14.95 -6.92 -0.70
CA THR A 158 13.80 -7.22 0.17
C THR A 158 13.74 -6.29 1.39
N ASN A 159 14.88 -6.02 2.02
CA ASN A 159 15.00 -5.07 3.13
C ASN A 159 14.54 -3.68 2.68
N LYS A 160 15.10 -3.19 1.56
CA LYS A 160 14.74 -1.89 1.00
C LYS A 160 13.24 -1.79 0.68
N GLN A 161 12.66 -2.82 0.05
CA GLN A 161 11.24 -2.82 -0.28
C GLN A 161 10.38 -2.72 0.99
N VAL A 162 10.64 -3.54 2.01
CA VAL A 162 9.85 -3.51 3.24
C VAL A 162 10.03 -2.18 3.97
N GLU A 163 11.25 -1.64 4.00
CA GLU A 163 11.55 -0.34 4.60
C GLU A 163 10.72 0.78 3.96
N GLU A 164 10.78 0.87 2.63
CA GLU A 164 10.04 1.85 1.84
C GLU A 164 8.51 1.71 2.05
N GLU A 165 8.00 0.47 2.08
CA GLU A 165 6.60 0.19 2.36
C GLU A 165 6.16 0.64 3.77
N MET A 166 7.03 0.46 4.78
CA MET A 166 6.79 0.92 6.14
C MET A 166 6.83 2.45 6.25
N ILE A 167 7.77 3.11 5.56
CA ILE A 167 7.88 4.58 5.53
C ILE A 167 6.61 5.20 4.96
N ALA A 168 6.18 4.79 3.77
CA ALA A 168 4.98 5.36 3.16
C ALA A 168 3.71 5.01 3.94
N SER A 169 3.61 3.81 4.53
CA SER A 169 2.50 3.46 5.42
C SER A 169 2.46 4.39 6.64
N SER A 170 3.62 4.67 7.25
CA SER A 170 3.75 5.60 8.38
C SER A 170 3.29 7.01 8.01
N ASP A 171 3.66 7.53 6.83
CA ASP A 171 3.22 8.85 6.37
C ASP A 171 1.68 8.97 6.34
N ILE A 172 0.98 7.95 5.84
CA ILE A 172 -0.49 7.96 5.77
C ILE A 172 -1.09 7.90 7.18
N VAL A 173 -0.50 7.14 8.10
CA VAL A 173 -0.94 7.12 9.51
C VAL A 173 -0.77 8.48 10.17
N HIS A 174 0.34 9.18 9.91
CA HIS A 174 0.56 10.54 10.43
C HIS A 174 -0.42 11.56 9.83
N LEU A 175 -0.85 11.38 8.58
CA LEU A 175 -1.92 12.19 8.00
C LEU A 175 -3.25 12.04 8.74
N LEU A 176 -3.59 10.84 9.22
CA LEU A 176 -4.80 10.62 10.02
C LEU A 176 -4.74 11.36 11.35
N LEU A 177 -3.57 11.33 12.01
CA LEU A 177 -3.35 12.06 13.25
C LEU A 177 -3.50 13.58 13.05
N ALA A 178 -2.87 14.13 12.00
CA ALA A 178 -2.93 15.56 11.70
C ALA A 178 -4.37 16.04 11.42
N ARG A 179 -5.15 15.27 10.67
CA ARG A 179 -6.56 15.59 10.38
C ARG A 179 -7.43 15.59 11.64
N ARG A 180 -7.27 14.61 12.52
CA ARG A 180 -7.98 14.57 13.81
C ARG A 180 -7.67 15.81 14.67
N GLY A 181 -6.45 16.31 14.63
CA GLY A 181 -6.07 17.55 15.31
C GLY A 181 -6.81 18.77 14.72
N ALA A 182 -6.86 18.87 13.39
CA ALA A 182 -7.57 19.96 12.71
C ALA A 182 -9.09 19.93 12.96
N ASP A 183 -9.71 18.76 12.96
CA ASP A 183 -11.15 18.62 13.23
C ASP A 183 -11.51 19.04 14.66
N LYS A 184 -10.64 18.77 15.64
CA LYS A 184 -10.83 19.24 17.03
C LYS A 184 -10.76 20.78 17.14
N LEU A 185 -9.83 21.42 16.44
CA LEU A 185 -9.65 22.87 16.47
C LEU A 185 -10.80 23.64 15.80
N ASN A 186 -11.61 23.00 14.95
CA ASN A 186 -12.78 23.61 14.31
C ASN A 186 -14.07 23.46 15.13
N LEU A 187 -14.01 22.79 16.29
CA LEU A 187 -15.15 22.55 17.19
C LEU A 187 -15.05 23.33 18.52
N GLU A 188 -13.98 24.10 18.71
CA GLU A 188 -13.76 25.04 19.83
C GLU A 188 -13.96 26.49 19.36
#